data_AF-A0AA40WAV7-F1
#
_entry.id   AF-A0AA40WAV7-F1
#
_cell.length_a   1.000
_cell.length_b   1.000
_cell.length_c   1.000
_cell.angle_alpha   90.00
_cell.angle_beta   90.00
_cell.angle_gamma   90.00
#
_symmetry.space_group_name_H-M   'P 1'
#
loop_
_entity.id
_entity.type
_entity.pdbx_description
1 polymer ?
#
loop_
_entity_poly.entity_id
_entity_poly.type
_entity_poly.pdbx_seq_one_letter_code
_entity_poly.pdbx_strand_id
1 'polypeptide(L)'
;MKKIMLILLLFCLVFASCEDEKKDEGSITGNSIMDLLLLQEVSTPPCPSGVTMTAPASVNIQVGTAIKPFGFQLSAGNINHETLIKNQKCGFSEIYAINLARGLTFDSSTGKVSGTPTATLAPFAITFSAKMKSNGSTITLSKASTVTIFAAGSLTCNTAGAALGCNNAALPYSCPNSNFCYSTYSSCQAAEECGY
;
A
#
# COMPACT_ATOMS: atom_id res chain seq x y z
N MET A 1 -47.09 1.45 -15.62
CA MET A 1 -47.72 1.22 -16.94
C MET A 1 -46.64 1.28 -18.02
N LYS A 2 -46.72 0.38 -19.02
CA LYS A 2 -45.78 0.06 -20.14
C LYS A 2 -44.65 -0.91 -19.74
N LYS A 3 -44.76 -2.24 -19.88
CA LYS A 3 -44.99 -3.17 -21.02
C LYS A 3 -43.71 -3.57 -21.76
N ILE A 4 -43.40 -4.88 -21.67
CA ILE A 4 -42.97 -5.80 -22.75
C ILE A 4 -41.49 -5.60 -23.17
N MET A 5 -40.59 -6.60 -23.14
CA MET A 5 -40.69 -7.79 -23.98
C MET A 5 -39.81 -8.97 -23.51
N LEU A 6 -40.48 -10.12 -23.47
CA LEU A 6 -40.00 -11.49 -23.38
C LEU A 6 -39.32 -11.89 -24.71
N ILE A 7 -38.12 -12.45 -24.67
CA ILE A 7 -37.60 -13.30 -25.76
C ILE A 7 -37.14 -14.61 -25.15
N LEU A 8 -38.03 -15.59 -25.25
CA LEU A 8 -37.85 -17.01 -25.01
C LEU A 8 -38.24 -17.69 -26.32
N LEU A 9 -37.28 -18.28 -27.04
CA LEU A 9 -37.52 -19.27 -28.10
C LEU A 9 -36.18 -19.92 -28.46
N LEU A 10 -35.90 -21.11 -27.92
CA LEU A 10 -36.13 -22.42 -28.57
C LEU A 10 -35.29 -22.61 -29.84
N PHE A 11 -34.26 -23.45 -29.78
CA PHE A 11 -33.89 -24.27 -30.92
C PHE A 11 -33.39 -25.65 -30.47
N CYS A 12 -34.31 -26.60 -30.57
CA CYS A 12 -34.15 -27.99 -30.97
C CYS A 12 -33.09 -28.86 -30.31
N LEU A 13 -33.61 -29.77 -29.48
CA LEU A 13 -33.16 -31.16 -29.39
C LEU A 13 -32.97 -31.74 -30.81
N VAL A 14 -31.76 -32.24 -31.09
CA VAL A 14 -31.57 -33.33 -32.05
C VAL A 14 -30.83 -34.43 -31.32
N PHE A 15 -31.58 -35.47 -30.95
CA PHE A 15 -31.01 -36.79 -30.72
C PHE A 15 -30.54 -37.32 -32.07
N ALA A 16 -29.24 -37.51 -32.23
CA ALA A 16 -28.68 -38.42 -33.22
C ALA A 16 -28.02 -39.56 -32.45
N SER A 17 -28.72 -40.69 -32.40
CA SER A 17 -28.18 -41.99 -32.02
C SER A 17 -27.31 -42.51 -33.15
N CYS A 18 -26.08 -42.93 -32.86
CA CYS A 18 -25.36 -44.01 -33.54
C CYS A 18 -24.25 -44.52 -32.62
N GLU A 19 -24.38 -45.76 -32.15
CA GLU A 19 -23.25 -46.61 -31.77
C GLU A 19 -22.24 -46.69 -32.94
N ASP A 20 -20.95 -46.51 -32.67
CA ASP A 20 -19.94 -47.51 -33.01
C ASP A 20 -18.56 -47.15 -32.40
N GLU A 21 -17.76 -48.20 -32.21
CA GLU A 21 -16.54 -48.29 -31.43
C GLU A 21 -15.35 -47.35 -31.78
N LYS A 22 -14.52 -47.12 -30.74
CA LYS A 22 -13.05 -46.92 -30.71
C LYS A 22 -12.42 -45.52 -30.80
N LYS A 23 -11.58 -45.33 -29.77
CA LYS A 23 -10.27 -44.66 -29.67
C LYS A 23 -10.22 -43.13 -29.49
N ASP A 24 -9.66 -42.82 -28.32
CA ASP A 24 -8.65 -41.79 -28.01
C ASP A 24 -8.97 -40.30 -28.22
N GLU A 25 -8.31 -39.53 -27.35
CA GLU A 25 -8.28 -38.07 -27.22
C GLU A 25 -9.46 -37.48 -26.42
N GLY A 26 -9.18 -37.19 -25.14
CA GLY A 26 -10.05 -36.42 -24.25
C GLY A 26 -10.31 -35.02 -24.81
N SER A 27 -11.41 -34.91 -25.55
CA SER A 27 -11.90 -33.69 -26.18
C SER A 27 -12.56 -32.79 -25.12
N ILE A 28 -11.89 -31.68 -24.79
CA ILE A 28 -12.48 -30.57 -24.02
C ILE A 28 -13.56 -29.93 -24.90
N THR A 29 -14.80 -30.37 -24.71
CA THR A 29 -15.98 -29.78 -25.35
C THR A 29 -16.76 -28.92 -24.36
N GLY A 30 -16.39 -27.64 -24.32
CA GLY A 30 -17.31 -26.51 -24.24
C GLY A 30 -18.19 -26.32 -22.99
N ASN A 31 -17.70 -25.53 -22.03
CA ASN A 31 -18.38 -24.30 -21.59
C ASN A 31 -17.35 -23.26 -21.08
N SER A 32 -16.95 -22.31 -21.95
CA SER A 32 -15.77 -21.44 -21.74
C SER A 32 -15.88 -20.37 -20.64
N ILE A 33 -16.77 -20.53 -19.66
CA ILE A 33 -16.85 -19.69 -18.46
C ILE A 33 -16.35 -20.46 -17.24
N MET A 34 -16.61 -21.76 -17.14
CA MET A 34 -16.20 -22.56 -15.98
C MET A 34 -14.71 -22.92 -16.05
N ASP A 35 -14.20 -23.26 -17.23
CA ASP A 35 -12.76 -23.41 -17.46
C ASP A 35 -11.99 -22.09 -17.28
N LEU A 36 -12.60 -20.95 -17.60
CA LEU A 36 -11.98 -19.63 -17.38
C LEU A 36 -11.97 -19.25 -15.89
N LEU A 37 -13.02 -19.59 -15.14
CA LEU A 37 -13.06 -19.46 -13.67
C LEU A 37 -12.04 -20.39 -13.01
N LEU A 38 -11.95 -21.64 -13.46
CA LEU A 38 -10.97 -22.61 -12.96
C LEU A 38 -9.52 -22.18 -13.28
N LEU A 39 -9.27 -21.60 -14.45
CA LEU A 39 -7.96 -21.03 -14.80
C LEU A 39 -7.59 -19.79 -13.96
N GLN A 40 -8.58 -18.99 -13.52
CA GLN A 40 -8.34 -17.90 -12.55
C GLN A 40 -7.93 -18.42 -11.17
N GLU A 41 -8.39 -19.60 -10.77
CA GLU A 41 -8.04 -20.22 -9.49
C GLU A 41 -6.64 -20.85 -9.47
N VAL A 42 -6.10 -21.23 -10.63
CA VAL A 42 -4.84 -21.99 -10.77
C VAL A 42 -3.57 -21.10 -10.69
N SER A 43 -3.68 -19.78 -10.80
CA SER A 43 -2.48 -18.90 -10.92
C SER A 43 -2.10 -18.12 -9.65
N THR A 44 -2.87 -18.16 -8.56
CA THR A 44 -2.51 -17.36 -7.36
C THR A 44 -1.56 -18.14 -6.44
N PRO A 45 -0.32 -17.68 -6.22
CA PRO A 45 0.62 -18.37 -5.34
C PRO A 45 0.03 -18.46 -3.92
N PRO A 46 0.27 -19.58 -3.21
CA PRO A 46 -0.19 -19.73 -1.83
C PRO A 46 0.31 -18.57 -0.97
N CYS A 47 -0.42 -18.23 0.11
CA CYS A 47 0.06 -17.19 1.01
C CYS A 47 1.39 -17.65 1.63
N PRO A 48 2.49 -16.88 1.47
CA PRO A 48 3.78 -17.28 2.01
C PRO A 48 3.73 -17.34 3.55
N SER A 49 4.54 -18.23 4.12
CA SER A 49 4.79 -18.24 5.56
C SER A 49 5.70 -17.07 5.95
N GLY A 50 5.64 -16.67 7.22
CA GLY A 50 6.55 -15.66 7.76
C GLY A 50 6.31 -14.23 7.26
N VAL A 51 5.06 -13.87 6.91
CA VAL A 51 4.71 -12.48 6.61
C VAL A 51 4.97 -11.62 7.84
N THR A 52 5.77 -10.57 7.65
CA THR A 52 6.10 -9.58 8.67
C THR A 52 5.60 -8.20 8.26
N MET A 53 5.42 -7.33 9.26
CA MET A 53 5.06 -5.93 9.07
C MET A 53 6.18 -5.03 9.59
N THR A 54 6.67 -4.14 8.74
CA THR A 54 7.62 -3.08 9.09
C THR A 54 6.97 -1.72 8.87
N ALA A 55 7.48 -0.69 9.54
CA ALA A 55 7.06 0.69 9.39
C ALA A 55 8.27 1.57 9.78
N PRO A 56 8.36 2.82 9.30
CA PRO A 56 9.43 3.72 9.72
C PRO A 56 9.39 3.90 11.25
N ALA A 57 10.55 3.89 11.89
CA ALA A 57 10.63 4.03 13.35
C ALA A 57 10.19 5.44 13.79
N SER A 58 10.65 6.46 13.06
CA SER A 58 10.34 7.86 13.25
C SER A 58 10.00 8.54 11.93
N VAL A 59 9.10 9.51 11.97
CA VAL A 59 8.70 10.34 10.82
C VAL A 59 8.55 11.78 11.28
N ASN A 60 9.30 12.68 10.65
CA ASN A 60 9.21 14.12 10.89
C ASN A 60 8.42 14.77 9.75
N ILE A 61 7.35 15.48 10.09
CA ILE A 61 6.51 16.22 9.13
C ILE A 61 6.25 17.63 9.66
N GLN A 62 5.68 18.51 8.83
CA GLN A 62 5.40 19.90 9.22
C GLN A 62 4.01 20.35 8.80
N VAL A 63 3.45 21.30 9.55
CA VAL A 63 2.15 21.90 9.27
C VAL A 63 2.12 22.55 7.88
N GLY A 64 0.99 22.42 7.18
CA GLY A 64 0.70 23.17 5.96
C GLY A 64 1.40 22.66 4.70
N THR A 65 2.20 21.59 4.77
CA THR A 65 2.79 20.94 3.60
C THR A 65 2.33 19.50 3.47
N ALA A 66 2.05 19.06 2.24
CA ALA A 66 1.70 17.68 1.95
C ALA A 66 2.88 16.76 2.30
N ILE A 67 2.62 15.68 3.05
CA ILE A 67 3.65 14.75 3.49
C ILE A 67 4.04 13.79 2.36
N LYS A 68 5.30 13.33 2.35
CA LYS A 68 5.64 12.11 1.61
C LYS A 68 4.88 10.94 2.24
N PRO A 69 4.11 10.17 1.46
CA PRO A 69 3.32 9.09 2.05
C PRO A 69 4.19 8.04 2.73
N PHE A 70 3.93 7.77 4.00
CA PHE A 70 4.60 6.75 4.80
C PHE A 70 3.58 5.74 5.31
N GLY A 71 4.02 4.56 5.70
CA GLY A 71 3.09 3.54 6.17
C GLY A 71 3.79 2.27 6.54
N PHE A 72 3.00 1.20 6.69
CA PHE A 72 3.58 -0.12 6.89
C PHE A 72 3.98 -0.74 5.54
N GLN A 73 4.95 -1.65 5.59
CA GLN A 73 5.33 -2.53 4.51
C GLN A 73 5.19 -3.97 4.99
N LEU A 74 4.72 -4.83 4.09
CA LEU A 74 4.65 -6.27 4.35
C LEU A 74 5.77 -6.94 3.57
N SER A 75 6.38 -7.96 4.16
CA SER A 75 7.40 -8.75 3.49
C SER A 75 7.36 -10.20 3.94
N ALA A 76 7.63 -11.10 3.00
CA ALA A 76 7.83 -12.53 3.25
C ALA A 76 8.89 -13.07 2.28
N GLY A 77 10.11 -13.29 2.78
CA GLY A 77 11.26 -13.64 1.93
C GLY A 77 11.51 -12.57 0.88
N ASN A 78 11.36 -12.93 -0.41
CA ASN A 78 11.54 -12.02 -1.54
C ASN A 78 10.24 -11.33 -2.00
N ILE A 79 9.11 -11.61 -1.35
CA ILE A 79 7.81 -11.06 -1.74
C ILE A 79 7.61 -9.73 -1.02
N ASN A 80 7.38 -8.68 -1.80
CA ASN A 80 7.18 -7.32 -1.32
C ASN A 80 5.71 -7.02 -0.97
N HIS A 81 5.50 -5.83 -0.40
CA HIS A 81 4.21 -5.37 0.10
C HIS A 81 3.11 -5.37 -0.98
N GLU A 82 3.42 -4.89 -2.19
CA GLU A 82 2.43 -4.77 -3.26
C GLU A 82 1.90 -6.15 -3.71
N THR A 83 2.80 -7.12 -3.87
CA THR A 83 2.43 -8.48 -4.23
C THR A 83 1.66 -9.16 -3.09
N LEU A 84 2.03 -8.90 -1.83
CA LEU A 84 1.36 -9.48 -0.67
C LEU A 84 -0.07 -8.96 -0.50
N ILE A 85 -0.29 -7.64 -0.51
CA ILE A 85 -1.63 -7.06 -0.32
C ILE A 85 -2.62 -7.54 -1.39
N LYS A 86 -2.14 -7.73 -2.62
CA LYS A 86 -2.96 -8.21 -3.75
C LYS A 86 -3.17 -9.72 -3.74
N ASN A 87 -2.43 -10.47 -2.91
CA ASN A 87 -2.59 -11.92 -2.82
C ASN A 87 -3.87 -12.28 -2.06
N GLN A 88 -4.91 -12.65 -2.82
CA GLN A 88 -6.21 -13.06 -2.29
C GLN A 88 -6.13 -14.27 -1.35
N LYS A 89 -5.11 -15.14 -1.48
CA LYS A 89 -4.91 -16.30 -0.60
C LYS A 89 -4.41 -15.93 0.79
N CYS A 90 -3.88 -14.71 0.99
CA CYS A 90 -3.49 -14.22 2.32
C CYS A 90 -4.65 -13.65 3.13
N GLY A 91 -5.80 -13.38 2.52
CA GLY A 91 -7.01 -12.94 3.23
C GLY A 91 -6.79 -11.75 4.15
N PHE A 92 -6.08 -10.72 3.68
CA PHE A 92 -5.89 -9.50 4.46
C PHE A 92 -7.23 -8.84 4.75
N SER A 93 -7.43 -8.42 6.00
CA SER A 93 -8.65 -7.82 6.49
C SER A 93 -8.35 -6.88 7.66
N GLU A 94 -9.32 -6.04 8.01
CA GLU A 94 -9.20 -5.11 9.14
C GLU A 94 -7.88 -4.31 9.10
N ILE A 95 -7.56 -3.74 7.94
CA ILE A 95 -6.38 -2.90 7.76
C ILE A 95 -6.73 -1.48 8.17
N TYR A 96 -6.10 -0.96 9.22
CA TYR A 96 -6.34 0.39 9.72
C TYR A 96 -5.11 1.01 10.39
N ALA A 97 -5.16 2.33 10.57
CA ALA A 97 -4.24 3.08 11.40
C ALA A 97 -5.02 3.88 12.45
N ILE A 98 -4.46 4.00 13.65
CA ILE A 98 -5.03 4.80 14.76
C ILE A 98 -4.14 5.98 15.11
N ASN A 99 -4.71 6.96 15.81
CA ASN A 99 -4.06 8.19 16.26
C ASN A 99 -3.55 9.08 15.11
N LEU A 100 -4.25 9.12 13.98
CA LEU A 100 -3.93 10.05 12.89
C LEU A 100 -4.17 11.51 13.33
N ALA A 101 -3.19 12.37 13.10
CA ALA A 101 -3.33 13.80 13.33
C ALA A 101 -4.31 14.43 12.31
N ARG A 102 -4.93 15.56 12.68
CA ARG A 102 -5.87 16.27 11.81
C ARG A 102 -5.20 16.69 10.50
N GLY A 103 -5.83 16.30 9.39
CA GLY A 103 -5.34 16.55 8.03
C GLY A 103 -4.53 15.40 7.46
N LEU A 104 -4.30 14.33 8.22
CA LEU A 104 -3.76 13.06 7.73
C LEU A 104 -4.89 12.05 7.49
N THR A 105 -4.72 11.25 6.45
CA THR A 105 -5.64 10.18 6.06
C THR A 105 -4.85 8.91 5.82
N PHE A 106 -5.42 7.77 6.20
CA PHE A 106 -4.86 6.45 5.93
C PHE A 106 -5.63 5.77 4.80
N ASP A 107 -4.88 5.26 3.82
CA ASP A 107 -5.40 4.44 2.74
C ASP A 107 -5.09 2.96 3.03
N SER A 108 -6.15 2.20 3.34
CA SER A 108 -6.05 0.77 3.65
C SER A 108 -5.67 -0.10 2.46
N SER A 109 -5.84 0.39 1.22
CA SER A 109 -5.48 -0.35 0.01
C SER A 109 -3.98 -0.32 -0.26
N THR A 110 -3.31 0.76 0.15
CA THR A 110 -1.86 0.94 -0.01
C THR A 110 -1.09 0.84 1.30
N GLY A 111 -1.78 0.81 2.45
CA GLY A 111 -1.16 0.82 3.76
C GLY A 111 -0.44 2.13 4.11
N LYS A 112 -0.76 3.23 3.40
CA LYS A 112 -0.05 4.53 3.52
C LYS A 112 -0.90 5.61 4.16
N VAL A 113 -0.23 6.46 4.93
CA VAL A 113 -0.71 7.75 5.45
C VAL A 113 -0.28 8.84 4.47
N SER A 114 -1.20 9.74 4.13
CA SER A 114 -0.95 10.91 3.31
C SER A 114 -1.75 12.12 3.83
N GLY A 115 -1.56 13.29 3.22
CA GLY A 115 -2.30 14.50 3.55
C GLY A 115 -1.40 15.65 4.03
N THR A 116 -2.03 16.65 4.65
CA THR A 116 -1.39 17.89 5.08
C THR A 116 -1.80 18.16 6.53
N PRO A 117 -0.89 18.02 7.51
CA PRO A 117 -1.23 18.22 8.91
C PRO A 117 -1.55 19.70 9.18
N THR A 118 -2.46 19.93 10.12
CA THR A 118 -3.04 21.26 10.39
C THR A 118 -2.60 21.86 11.72
N ALA A 119 -1.91 21.10 12.57
CA ALA A 119 -1.42 21.54 13.87
C ALA A 119 -0.09 20.87 14.22
N THR A 120 0.77 21.62 14.92
CA THR A 120 2.02 21.13 15.50
C THR A 120 1.71 20.17 16.64
N LEU A 121 2.46 19.07 16.72
CA LEU A 121 2.31 18.05 17.76
C LEU A 121 3.69 17.57 18.21
N ALA A 122 3.84 17.46 19.53
CA ALA A 122 4.96 16.74 20.14
C ALA A 122 4.95 15.27 19.67
N PRO A 123 6.08 14.55 19.79
CA PRO A 123 6.17 13.17 19.32
C PRO A 123 5.03 12.28 19.85
N PHE A 124 4.33 11.60 18.94
CA PHE A 124 3.23 10.67 19.25
C PHE A 124 3.29 9.42 18.37
N ALA A 125 2.62 8.34 18.77
CA ALA A 125 2.65 7.08 18.03
C ALA A 125 1.41 6.92 17.14
N ILE A 126 1.64 6.72 15.84
CA ILE A 126 0.64 6.15 14.92
C ILE A 126 0.85 4.63 14.89
N THR A 127 -0.21 3.87 15.11
CA THR A 127 -0.16 2.40 15.08
C THR A 127 -0.92 1.88 13.87
N PHE A 128 -0.25 1.06 13.09
CA PHE A 128 -0.78 0.32 11.95
C PHE A 128 -1.16 -1.08 12.40
N SER A 129 -2.30 -1.58 11.92
CA SER A 129 -2.74 -2.95 12.14
C SER A 129 -3.33 -3.56 10.87
N ALA A 130 -3.13 -4.86 10.71
CA ALA A 130 -3.77 -5.67 9.70
C ALA A 130 -3.98 -7.09 10.23
N LYS A 131 -5.12 -7.70 9.93
CA LYS A 131 -5.32 -9.14 10.09
C LYS A 131 -4.99 -9.85 8.77
N MET A 132 -4.40 -11.03 8.88
CA MET A 132 -4.09 -11.88 7.76
C MET A 132 -4.52 -13.31 8.06
N LYS A 133 -5.07 -14.00 7.07
CA LYS A 133 -5.35 -15.43 7.15
C LYS A 133 -4.27 -16.20 6.40
N SER A 134 -3.35 -16.83 7.13
CA SER A 134 -2.29 -17.66 6.58
C SER A 134 -2.50 -19.11 7.00
N ASN A 135 -2.54 -20.02 6.01
CA ASN A 135 -2.67 -21.47 6.23
C ASN A 135 -3.81 -21.88 7.19
N GLY A 136 -4.95 -21.19 7.11
CA GLY A 136 -6.13 -21.48 7.94
C GLY A 136 -6.18 -20.75 9.29
N SER A 137 -5.07 -20.17 9.74
CA SER A 137 -5.00 -19.40 10.99
C SER A 137 -5.07 -17.90 10.73
N THR A 138 -5.74 -17.16 11.63
CA THR A 138 -5.75 -15.70 11.60
C THR A 138 -4.62 -15.17 12.47
N ILE A 139 -3.77 -14.32 11.90
CA ILE A 139 -2.72 -13.61 12.62
C ILE A 139 -2.97 -12.11 12.57
N THR A 140 -2.59 -11.41 13.64
CA THR A 140 -2.63 -9.94 13.70
C THR A 140 -1.22 -9.40 13.59
N LEU A 141 -1.01 -8.53 12.61
CA LEU A 141 0.23 -7.79 12.41
C LEU A 141 0.02 -6.38 12.95
N SER A 142 1.00 -5.88 13.69
CA SER A 142 0.94 -4.53 14.25
C SER A 142 2.33 -3.91 14.29
N LYS A 143 2.40 -2.62 13.93
CA LYS A 143 3.63 -1.83 14.00
C LYS A 143 3.30 -0.37 14.28
N ALA A 144 4.15 0.29 15.08
CA ALA A 144 4.01 1.70 15.37
C ALA A 144 5.14 2.52 14.74
N SER A 145 4.82 3.76 14.38
CA SER A 145 5.73 4.81 13.94
C SER A 145 5.59 6.00 14.87
N THR A 146 6.72 6.53 15.34
CA THR A 146 6.73 7.78 16.11
C THR A 146 6.69 8.95 15.13
N VAL A 147 5.71 9.84 15.27
CA VAL A 147 5.51 10.99 14.38
C VAL A 147 5.66 12.27 15.17
N THR A 148 6.43 13.21 14.63
CA THR A 148 6.56 14.57 15.17
C THR A 148 6.08 15.55 14.10
N ILE A 149 5.19 16.48 14.48
CA ILE A 149 4.69 17.51 13.55
C ILE A 149 5.26 18.85 13.97
N PHE A 150 6.21 19.35 13.19
CA PHE A 150 6.86 20.63 13.40
C PHE A 150 6.01 21.80 12.88
N ALA A 151 6.40 23.01 13.26
CA ALA A 151 5.82 24.23 12.70
C ALA A 151 6.11 24.33 11.20
N ALA A 152 5.28 25.08 10.48
CA ALA A 152 5.48 25.32 9.06
C ALA A 152 6.85 26.00 8.82
N GLY A 153 7.60 25.51 7.83
CA GLY A 153 8.93 25.98 7.49
C GLY A 153 10.07 25.34 8.28
N SER A 154 9.80 24.62 9.38
CA SER A 154 10.85 23.99 10.19
C SER A 154 11.65 22.93 9.43
N LEU A 155 10.99 22.21 8.54
CA LEU A 155 11.61 21.16 7.70
C LEU A 155 11.76 21.62 6.25
N THR A 156 11.91 22.93 6.03
CA THR A 156 12.09 23.47 4.68
C THR A 156 13.54 23.87 4.49
N CYS A 157 14.20 23.21 3.56
CA CYS A 157 15.55 23.58 3.14
C CYS A 157 15.57 24.97 2.50
N ASN A 158 16.51 25.82 2.88
CA ASN A 158 16.70 27.11 2.22
C ASN A 158 17.16 26.91 0.76
N THR A 159 16.80 27.85 -0.11
CA THR A 159 17.11 27.79 -1.55
C THR A 159 18.12 28.84 -2.01
N ALA A 160 18.49 29.79 -1.15
CA ALA A 160 19.51 30.80 -1.43
C ALA A 160 20.18 31.31 -0.14
N GLY A 161 21.46 31.66 -0.23
CA GLY A 161 22.27 32.23 0.85
C GLY A 161 22.98 31.19 1.74
N ALA A 162 24.01 31.63 2.46
CA ALA A 162 24.58 30.87 3.57
C ALA A 162 23.50 30.77 4.67
N ALA A 163 22.96 29.57 4.89
CA ALA A 163 21.90 29.38 5.85
C ALA A 163 22.31 29.79 7.28
N LEU A 164 21.35 30.12 8.15
CA LEU A 164 21.64 30.46 9.55
C LEU A 164 22.42 29.30 10.21
N GLY A 165 23.64 29.58 10.66
CA GLY A 165 24.56 28.59 11.25
C GLY A 165 25.55 27.93 10.27
N CYS A 166 25.33 28.06 8.95
CA CYS A 166 26.20 27.51 7.92
C CYS A 166 27.16 28.57 7.38
N ASN A 167 28.31 28.74 8.03
CA ASN A 167 29.32 29.76 7.66
C ASN A 167 30.23 29.35 6.48
N ASN A 168 29.91 28.27 5.77
CA ASN A 168 30.71 27.75 4.67
C ASN A 168 29.94 27.83 3.34
N ALA A 169 30.46 28.59 2.39
CA ALA A 169 29.88 28.73 1.05
C ALA A 169 29.77 27.40 0.28
N ALA A 170 30.57 26.38 0.63
CA ALA A 170 30.47 25.04 0.04
C ALA A 170 29.29 24.21 0.57
N LEU A 171 28.65 24.63 1.68
CA LEU A 171 27.52 23.95 2.31
C LEU A 171 26.36 24.94 2.56
N PRO A 172 25.77 25.51 1.50
CA PRO A 172 24.82 26.61 1.66
C PRO A 172 23.42 26.17 2.10
N TYR A 173 23.11 24.87 2.11
CA TYR A 173 21.77 24.35 2.37
C TYR A 173 21.60 23.88 3.82
N SER A 174 20.52 24.26 4.51
CA SER A 174 20.07 23.72 5.79
C SER A 174 18.58 23.97 6.00
N CYS A 175 18.02 23.48 7.11
CA CYS A 175 16.66 23.78 7.55
C CYS A 175 16.66 24.34 8.97
N PRO A 176 15.59 25.04 9.41
CA PRO A 176 15.51 25.57 10.77
C PRO A 176 15.52 24.52 11.90
N ASN A 177 15.14 23.27 11.61
CA ASN A 177 15.10 22.20 12.61
C ASN A 177 16.47 21.54 12.89
N SER A 178 17.51 21.89 12.12
CA SER A 178 18.83 21.26 12.23
C SER A 178 19.96 22.28 12.14
N ASN A 179 21.10 21.93 12.76
CA ASN A 179 22.35 22.67 12.60
C ASN A 179 23.25 22.07 11.50
N PHE A 180 22.79 21.04 10.79
CA PHE A 180 23.54 20.43 9.70
C PHE A 180 23.44 21.25 8.41
N CYS A 181 24.57 21.30 7.71
CA CYS A 181 24.72 22.02 6.44
C CYS A 181 25.04 21.02 5.33
N TYR A 182 24.40 21.19 4.18
CA TYR A 182 24.48 20.29 3.04
C TYR A 182 25.04 21.02 1.81
N SER A 183 25.74 20.28 0.96
CA SER A 183 26.32 20.78 -0.30
C SER A 183 25.28 20.92 -1.42
N THR A 184 24.17 20.21 -1.35
CA THR A 184 23.10 20.26 -2.35
C THR A 184 21.73 20.37 -1.69
N TYR A 185 20.78 20.99 -2.39
CA TYR A 185 19.40 21.05 -1.94
C TYR A 185 18.79 19.66 -1.77
N SER A 186 19.09 18.74 -2.68
CA SER A 186 18.59 17.36 -2.64
C SER A 186 19.08 16.58 -1.41
N SER A 187 20.34 16.79 -0.98
CA SER A 187 20.84 16.13 0.23
C SER A 187 20.23 16.71 1.50
N CYS A 188 19.93 18.01 1.53
CA CYS A 188 19.12 18.60 2.59
C CYS A 188 17.70 17.99 2.63
N GLN A 189 17.06 17.84 1.47
CA GLN A 189 15.72 17.24 1.35
C GLN A 189 15.65 15.72 1.58
N ALA A 190 16.79 15.06 1.72
CA ALA A 190 16.88 13.63 2.03
C ALA A 190 17.20 13.39 3.51
N ALA A 191 17.54 14.43 4.26
CA ALA A 191 17.91 14.31 5.66
C ALA A 191 16.68 14.21 6.55
N GLU A 192 16.68 13.26 7.49
CA GLU A 192 15.54 13.01 8.39
C GLU A 192 15.19 14.24 9.24
N GLU A 193 16.18 15.07 9.54
CA GLU A 193 16.06 16.31 10.29
C GLU A 193 15.50 17.51 9.49
N CYS A 194 15.59 17.50 8.15
CA CYS A 194 15.26 18.64 7.28
C CYS A 194 14.15 18.38 6.28
N GLY A 195 13.45 17.25 6.41
CA GLY A 195 12.40 16.81 5.50
C GLY A 195 13.02 16.15 4.28
N TYR A 196 12.49 15.08 3.72
CA TYR A 196 11.23 14.37 3.93
C TYR A 196 11.45 12.86 3.77
#